data_AF-A0A284VUG0-F1
#
_entry.id   AF-A0A284VUG0-F1
#
_cell.length_a   1.000
_cell.length_b   1.000
_cell.length_c   1.000
_cell.angle_alpha   90.00
_cell.angle_beta   90.00
_cell.angle_gamma   90.00
#
_symmetry.space_group_name_H-M   'P 1'
#
loop_
_entity.id
_entity.type
_entity.pdbx_description
1 polymer ?
#
loop_
_entity_poly.entity_id
_entity_poly.type
_entity_poly.pdbx_seq_one_letter_code
_entity_poly.pdbx_strand_id
1 'polypeptide(L)'
;MDLVEALRIIFGSFFVLFIPGFAWSFVFFAKDEIDAIERTALSFGLSIAIIPLVIFYLNYLLGVKITLINSTIAILLLTLIPTAIYFAKKRGLMPDKLSDLRKLWRS
;
A
#
# COMPACT_ATOMS: atom_id res chain seq x y z
N MET A 1 -28.14 13.76 -8.35
CA MET A 1 -26.94 12.93 -8.54
C MET A 1 -27.35 11.78 -9.42
N ASP A 2 -26.68 11.63 -10.56
CA ASP A 2 -26.91 10.49 -11.43
C ASP A 2 -26.24 9.25 -10.84
N LEU A 3 -26.81 8.07 -11.11
CA LEU A 3 -26.30 6.80 -10.57
C LEU A 3 -24.81 6.60 -10.84
N VAL A 4 -24.36 6.93 -12.06
CA VAL A 4 -22.96 6.80 -12.48
C VAL A 4 -22.03 7.66 -11.62
N GLU A 5 -22.47 8.86 -11.25
CA GLU A 5 -21.70 9.76 -10.39
C GLU A 5 -21.62 9.25 -8.96
N ALA A 6 -22.74 8.75 -8.42
CA ALA A 6 -22.76 8.12 -7.11
C ALA A 6 -21.79 6.93 -7.03
N LEU A 7 -21.82 6.05 -8.04
CA LEU A 7 -20.90 4.92 -8.13
C LEU A 7 -19.43 5.38 -8.21
N ARG A 8 -19.12 6.38 -9.05
CA ARG A 8 -17.75 6.93 -9.17
C ARG A 8 -17.23 7.46 -7.85
N ILE A 9 -18.05 8.18 -7.09
CA ILE A 9 -17.65 8.74 -5.79
C ILE A 9 -17.38 7.60 -4.80
N ILE A 10 -18.30 6.64 -4.68
CA ILE A 10 -18.17 5.53 -3.73
C ILE A 10 -16.93 4.68 -4.05
N PHE A 11 -16.80 4.22 -5.29
CA PHE A 11 -15.66 3.38 -5.69
C PHE A 11 -14.35 4.15 -5.73
N GLY A 12 -14.36 5.41 -6.17
CA GLY A 12 -13.19 6.26 -6.19
C GLY A 12 -12.67 6.55 -4.78
N SER A 13 -13.55 6.92 -3.86
CA SER A 13 -13.18 7.11 -2.46
C SER A 13 -12.66 5.84 -1.83
N PHE A 14 -13.29 4.69 -2.06
CA PHE A 14 -12.80 3.41 -1.54
C PHE A 14 -11.43 3.04 -2.13
N PHE A 15 -11.24 3.23 -3.44
CA PHE A 15 -9.98 3.00 -4.13
C PHE A 15 -8.85 3.86 -3.57
N VAL A 16 -9.09 5.14 -3.28
CA VAL A 16 -8.06 6.02 -2.74
C VAL A 16 -7.86 5.78 -1.25
N LEU A 17 -8.93 5.76 -0.45
CA LEU A 17 -8.84 5.80 1.00
C LEU A 17 -8.62 4.43 1.66
N PHE A 18 -8.83 3.32 0.97
CA PHE A 18 -8.75 2.00 1.60
C PHE A 18 -7.73 1.07 0.95
N ILE A 19 -7.79 0.91 -0.38
CA ILE A 19 -7.05 -0.16 -1.08
C ILE A 19 -5.52 -0.09 -0.90
N PRO A 20 -4.85 1.07 -1.07
CA PRO A 20 -3.40 1.16 -0.91
C PRO A 20 -2.96 0.84 0.53
N GLY A 21 -3.62 1.45 1.52
CA GLY A 21 -3.34 1.21 2.93
C GLY A 21 -3.61 -0.23 3.34
N PHE A 22 -4.65 -0.86 2.80
CA PHE A 22 -4.93 -2.28 3.04
C PHE A 22 -3.82 -3.18 2.49
N ALA A 23 -3.32 -2.92 1.29
CA ALA A 23 -2.20 -3.68 0.74
C ALA A 23 -0.93 -3.55 1.60
N TRP A 24 -0.60 -2.33 2.04
CA TRP A 24 0.54 -2.09 2.92
C TRP A 24 0.36 -2.68 4.32
N SER A 25 -0.87 -2.79 4.83
CA SER A 25 -1.13 -3.39 6.14
C SER A 25 -0.62 -4.83 6.26
N PHE A 26 -0.62 -5.60 5.17
CA PHE A 26 -0.08 -6.96 5.13
C PHE A 26 1.45 -7.01 4.99
N VAL A 27 2.06 -5.92 4.57
CA VAL A 27 3.52 -5.80 4.48
C VAL A 27 4.09 -5.37 5.83
N PHE A 28 3.43 -4.43 6.51
CA PHE A 28 3.89 -3.92 7.81
C PHE A 28 3.51 -4.82 8.97
N PHE A 29 2.34 -5.46 8.93
CA PHE A 29 1.84 -6.26 10.04
C PHE A 29 1.54 -7.70 9.59
N ALA A 30 2.01 -8.66 10.37
CA ALA A 30 1.70 -10.06 10.14
C ALA A 30 0.20 -10.35 10.35
N LYS A 31 -0.27 -11.52 9.93
CA LYS A 31 -1.71 -11.86 10.02
C LYS A 31 -2.20 -12.05 11.45
N ASP A 32 -1.29 -12.39 12.34
CA ASP A 32 -1.47 -12.73 13.74
C ASP A 32 -1.17 -11.58 14.70
N GLU A 33 -0.62 -10.46 14.18
CA GLU A 33 -0.30 -9.27 14.99
C GLU A 33 -1.49 -8.34 15.23
N ILE A 34 -2.42 -8.26 14.27
CA ILE A 34 -3.58 -7.36 14.32
C ILE A 34 -4.84 -8.05 13.80
N ASP A 35 -5.99 -7.73 14.39
CA ASP A 35 -7.27 -8.28 13.98
C ASP A 35 -7.81 -7.63 12.69
N ALA A 36 -8.98 -8.09 12.23
CA ALA A 36 -9.59 -7.58 11.00
C ALA A 36 -10.11 -6.13 11.13
N ILE A 37 -10.58 -5.72 12.30
CA ILE A 37 -11.11 -4.38 12.56
C ILE A 37 -9.97 -3.37 12.65
N GLU A 38 -8.93 -3.72 13.42
CA GLU A 38 -7.67 -2.97 13.52
C GLU A 38 -7.03 -2.81 12.15
N ARG A 39 -6.94 -3.90 11.36
CA ARG A 39 -6.43 -3.82 9.99
C ARG A 39 -7.27 -2.89 9.12
N THR A 40 -8.59 -2.93 9.24
CA THR A 40 -9.49 -2.06 8.47
C THR A 40 -9.26 -0.58 8.85
N ALA A 41 -9.22 -0.26 10.15
CA ALA A 41 -8.97 1.09 10.64
C ALA A 41 -7.57 1.61 10.23
N LEU A 42 -6.55 0.76 10.38
CA LEU A 42 -5.18 1.06 9.98
C LEU A 42 -5.07 1.32 8.48
N SER A 43 -5.83 0.60 7.65
CA SER A 43 -5.83 0.78 6.20
C SER A 43 -6.25 2.19 5.79
N PHE A 44 -7.30 2.72 6.43
CA PHE A 44 -7.73 4.11 6.21
C PHE A 44 -6.66 5.11 6.65
N GLY A 45 -6.13 4.96 7.87
CA GLY A 45 -5.09 5.84 8.39
C GLY A 45 -3.83 5.82 7.51
N LEU A 46 -3.44 4.64 7.03
CA LEU A 46 -2.27 4.46 6.21
C LEU A 46 -2.45 5.08 4.82
N SER A 47 -3.60 4.90 4.16
CA SER A 47 -3.90 5.59 2.89
C SER A 47 -3.89 7.12 3.05
N ILE A 48 -4.51 7.66 4.11
CA ILE A 48 -4.55 9.10 4.39
C ILE A 48 -3.13 9.65 4.62
N ALA A 49 -2.24 8.88 5.22
CA ALA A 49 -0.85 9.28 5.41
C ALA A 49 -0.02 9.15 4.12
N ILE A 50 0.02 7.96 3.50
CA ILE A 50 0.98 7.68 2.43
C ILE A 50 0.64 8.39 1.13
N ILE A 51 -0.64 8.56 0.79
CA ILE A 51 -1.03 9.08 -0.53
C ILE A 51 -0.66 10.56 -0.68
N PRO A 52 -1.03 11.46 0.25
CA PRO A 52 -0.60 12.86 0.17
C PRO A 52 0.91 12.99 0.23
N LEU A 53 1.60 12.22 1.09
CA LEU A 53 3.06 12.27 1.19
C LEU A 53 3.73 11.88 -0.13
N VAL A 54 3.33 10.77 -0.74
CA VAL A 54 3.93 10.29 -1.99
C VAL A 54 3.64 11.26 -3.13
N ILE A 55 2.40 11.72 -3.28
CA ILE A 55 2.06 12.70 -4.32
C ILE A 55 2.83 14.00 -4.11
N PHE A 56 2.94 14.47 -2.86
CA PHE A 56 3.71 15.67 -2.50
C PHE A 56 5.19 15.50 -2.86
N TYR A 57 5.82 14.40 -2.46
CA TYR A 57 7.25 14.17 -2.78
C TYR A 57 7.50 13.95 -4.27
N LEU A 58 6.61 13.26 -4.97
CA LEU A 58 6.68 13.14 -6.43
C LEU A 58 6.61 14.51 -7.10
N ASN A 59 5.77 15.41 -6.59
CA ASN A 59 5.67 16.76 -7.10
C ASN A 59 6.87 17.63 -6.73
N TYR A 60 7.26 17.65 -5.46
CA TYR A 60 8.28 18.53 -4.92
C TYR A 60 9.69 18.14 -5.36
N LEU A 61 10.04 16.85 -5.32
CA LEU A 61 11.39 16.39 -5.60
C LEU A 61 11.61 16.08 -7.09
N LEU A 62 10.63 15.44 -7.73
CA LEU A 62 10.77 14.96 -9.11
C LEU A 62 10.07 15.87 -10.14
N GLY A 63 9.39 16.92 -9.68
CA GLY A 63 8.66 17.84 -10.56
C GLY A 63 7.44 17.21 -11.24
N VAL A 64 6.94 16.06 -10.76
CA VAL A 64 5.78 15.39 -11.35
C VAL A 64 4.55 16.26 -11.15
N LYS A 65 3.89 16.64 -12.24
CA LYS A 65 2.66 17.43 -12.16
C LYS A 65 1.56 16.61 -11.50
N ILE A 66 0.86 17.21 -10.54
CA ILE A 66 -0.32 16.61 -9.89
C ILE A 66 -1.49 16.70 -10.87
N THR A 67 -1.57 15.73 -11.77
CA THR A 67 -2.69 15.53 -12.70
C THR A 67 -3.45 14.28 -12.30
N LEU A 68 -4.71 14.16 -12.75
CA LEU A 68 -5.51 12.97 -12.48
C LEU A 68 -4.76 11.68 -12.89
N ILE A 69 -4.16 11.68 -14.08
CA ILE A 69 -3.42 10.52 -14.62
C ILE A 69 -2.23 10.16 -13.72
N ASN A 70 -1.37 11.14 -13.38
CA ASN A 70 -0.19 10.88 -12.56
C ASN A 70 -0.54 10.42 -11.16
N SER A 71 -1.56 11.04 -10.54
CA SER A 71 -2.04 10.64 -9.22
C SER A 71 -2.62 9.22 -9.23
N THR A 72 -3.40 8.86 -10.26
CA THR A 72 -3.93 7.50 -10.40
C THR A 72 -2.80 6.48 -10.58
N ILE A 73 -1.79 6.76 -11.41
CA ILE A 73 -0.62 5.88 -11.59
C ILE A 73 0.13 5.72 -10.26
N ALA A 74 0.36 6.80 -9.52
CA ALA A 74 1.03 6.75 -8.23
C ALA A 74 0.28 5.86 -7.23
N ILE A 75 -1.05 6.01 -7.12
CA ILE A 75 -1.89 5.21 -6.24
C ILE A 75 -1.92 3.72 -6.65
N LEU A 76 -1.95 3.44 -7.96
CA LEU A 76 -1.84 2.08 -8.47
C LEU A 76 -0.50 1.45 -8.10
N LEU A 77 0.62 2.16 -8.28
CA LEU A 77 1.95 1.68 -7.90
C LEU A 77 2.03 1.44 -6.38
N LEU A 78 1.49 2.36 -5.58
CA LEU A 78 1.41 2.21 -4.12
C LEU A 78 0.60 0.99 -3.67
N THR A 79 -0.29 0.48 -4.52
CA THR A 79 -1.06 -0.74 -4.25
C THR A 79 -0.34 -1.99 -4.76
N LEU A 80 0.19 -1.93 -5.99
CA LEU A 80 0.80 -3.08 -6.66
C LEU A 80 2.12 -3.49 -6.01
N ILE A 81 2.95 -2.54 -5.59
CA ILE A 81 4.24 -2.81 -4.94
C ILE A 81 4.09 -3.67 -3.67
N PRO A 82 3.32 -3.26 -2.63
CA PRO A 82 3.15 -4.07 -1.43
C PRO A 82 2.45 -5.40 -1.71
N THR A 83 1.49 -5.42 -2.65
CA THR A 83 0.83 -6.66 -3.07
C THR A 83 1.82 -7.66 -3.66
N ALA A 84 2.72 -7.20 -4.55
CA ALA A 84 3.78 -8.01 -5.13
C ALA A 84 4.76 -8.51 -4.07
N ILE A 85 5.18 -7.63 -3.13
CA ILE A 85 6.05 -8.00 -2.01
C ILE A 85 5.40 -9.08 -1.14
N TYR A 86 4.14 -8.88 -0.74
CA TYR A 86 3.40 -9.84 0.06
C TYR A 86 3.31 -11.21 -0.62
N PHE A 87 3.02 -11.22 -1.92
CA PHE A 87 2.90 -12.44 -2.70
C PHE A 87 4.25 -13.15 -2.91
N ALA A 88 5.32 -12.38 -3.14
CA ALA A 88 6.68 -12.91 -3.23
C ALA A 88 7.14 -13.53 -1.90
N LYS A 89 6.87 -12.88 -0.76
CA LYS A 89 7.13 -13.41 0.58
C LYS A 89 6.36 -14.72 0.82
N LYS A 90 5.08 -14.76 0.44
CA LYS A 90 4.24 -15.96 0.57
C LYS A 90 4.74 -17.14 -0.28
N ARG A 91 5.34 -16.86 -1.44
CA ARG A 91 5.91 -17.89 -2.32
C ARG A 91 7.34 -18.32 -1.94
N GLY A 92 7.92 -17.75 -0.87
CA GLY A 92 9.30 -18.05 -0.47
C GLY A 92 10.36 -17.56 -1.46
N LEU A 93 10.01 -16.62 -2.34
CA LEU A 93 10.89 -16.10 -3.40
C LEU A 93 11.87 -15.03 -2.91
N MET A 94 11.67 -14.50 -1.71
CA MET A 94 12.64 -13.63 -1.05
C MET A 94 13.56 -14.48 -0.18
N PRO A 95 14.87 -14.57 -0.49
CA PRO A 95 15.83 -15.18 0.40
C PRO A 95 15.81 -14.39 1.71
N ASP A 96 15.45 -15.06 2.79
CA ASP A 96 15.53 -14.49 4.11
C ASP A 96 17.02 -14.34 4.46
N LYS A 97 17.66 -13.24 4.03
CA LYS A 97 19.08 -12.96 4.32
C LYS A 97 19.37 -13.01 5.82
N LEU A 98 18.37 -12.75 6.66
CA LEU A 98 18.47 -12.86 8.12
C LEU A 98 18.58 -14.32 8.60
N SER A 99 18.03 -15.28 7.85
CA SER A 99 18.17 -16.71 8.15
C SER A 99 19.59 -17.23 7.89
N ASP A 100 20.26 -16.72 6.85
CA ASP A 100 21.65 -17.07 6.52
C ASP A 100 22.64 -16.46 7.53
N LEU A 101 22.40 -15.21 7.95
CA LEU A 101 23.19 -14.56 9.00
C LEU A 101 23.02 -15.24 10.37
N ARG A 102 21.82 -15.73 10.68
CA ARG A 102 21.56 -16.50 11.91
C ARG A 102 22.25 -17.85 11.92
N LYS A 103 22.46 -18.47 10.75
CA LYS A 103 23.28 -19.69 10.62
C LYS A 103 24.76 -19.41 10.83
N LEU A 104 25.27 -18.32 10.30
CA LEU A 104 26.66 -17.86 10.47
C LEU A 104 27.03 -17.58 11.92
N TRP A 105 26.11 -17.00 12.70
CA TRP A 105 26.35 -16.74 14.13
C TRP A 105 26.21 -17.98 15.02
N ARG A 106 25.66 -19.09 14.50
CA ARG A 106 25.52 -20.37 15.20
C ARG A 106 26.62 -21.39 14.86
N SER A 107 27.58 -21.03 14.01
CA SER A 107 28.76 -21.82 13.66
C SER A 107 30.02 -21.24 14.30
#